data_AF-A0A317L4D5-F1
#
_entry.id   AF-A0A317L4D5-F1
#
_cell.length_a   1.000
_cell.length_b   1.000
_cell.length_c   1.000
_cell.angle_alpha   90.00
_cell.angle_beta   90.00
_cell.angle_gamma   90.00
#
_symmetry.space_group_name_H-M   'P 1'
#
loop_
_entity.id
_entity.type
_entity.pdbx_description
1 polymer ?
#
loop_
_entity_poly.entity_id
_entity_poly.type
_entity_poly.pdbx_seq_one_letter_code
_entity_poly.pdbx_strand_id
1 'polypeptide(L)'
;MELSTIWRYGKTGLKTFLLSLQFFYSHLSLLSLSLIPALFRTYQMWNDQTPIWLEIIVELTRVVLILLMIRLMSKSSFRRLRQRSFWDNLVEICTIQVKRNWPYRFIAQIIVFVVLLFGLGNFLISLIVNQTLDPLMGMIGLQAYEYSHAHDAYLFFLKNMSVIPLAMVYILKMCGVKPIRSGPAI
;
A
#
# COMPACT_ATOMS: atom_id res chain seq x y z
N MET A 1 -31.28 9.49 -1.63
CA MET A 1 -30.44 8.37 -1.16
C MET A 1 -30.43 8.44 0.36
N GLU A 2 -31.04 7.47 1.05
CA GLU A 2 -31.17 7.54 2.52
C GLU A 2 -29.80 7.46 3.22
N LEU A 3 -29.65 8.22 4.30
CA LEU A 3 -28.45 8.27 5.15
C LEU A 3 -28.03 6.86 5.65
N SER A 4 -29.02 5.99 5.88
CA SER A 4 -28.86 4.57 6.22
C SER A 4 -28.04 3.79 5.18
N THR A 5 -28.24 4.11 3.90
CA THR A 5 -27.61 3.42 2.76
C THR A 5 -26.18 3.92 2.55
N ILE A 6 -25.96 5.23 2.71
CA ILE A 6 -24.62 5.85 2.70
C ILE A 6 -23.77 5.26 3.83
N TRP A 7 -24.32 5.20 5.05
CA TRP A 7 -23.64 4.62 6.20
C TRP A 7 -23.27 3.14 5.99
N ARG A 8 -24.18 2.34 5.42
CA ARG A 8 -23.93 0.92 5.11
C ARG A 8 -22.77 0.73 4.13
N TYR A 9 -22.69 1.57 3.08
CA TYR A 9 -21.60 1.50 2.12
C TYR A 9 -20.28 2.05 2.69
N GLY A 10 -20.34 3.13 3.47
CA GLY A 10 -19.19 3.65 4.20
C GLY A 10 -18.59 2.61 5.16
N LYS A 11 -19.43 1.88 5.91
CA LYS A 11 -19.00 0.77 6.79
C LYS A 11 -18.26 -0.33 6.02
N THR A 12 -18.65 -0.58 4.76
CA THR A 12 -17.97 -1.56 3.91
C THR A 12 -16.57 -1.08 3.51
N GLY A 13 -16.44 0.19 3.13
CA GLY A 13 -15.14 0.82 2.87
C GLY A 13 -14.25 0.82 4.11
N LEU A 14 -14.77 1.24 5.27
CA LEU A 14 -14.03 1.27 6.53
C LEU A 14 -13.57 -0.13 6.96
N LYS A 15 -14.44 -1.14 6.82
CA LYS A 15 -14.05 -2.54 7.06
C LYS A 15 -12.92 -2.97 6.12
N THR A 16 -12.99 -2.59 4.85
CA THR A 16 -11.93 -2.88 3.87
C THR A 16 -10.61 -2.21 4.29
N PHE A 17 -10.68 -0.96 4.75
CA PHE A 17 -9.53 -0.20 5.23
C PHE A 17 -8.87 -0.85 6.44
N LEU A 18 -9.64 -1.15 7.49
CA LEU A 18 -9.12 -1.80 8.70
C LEU A 18 -8.53 -3.19 8.41
N LEU A 19 -9.18 -3.97 7.54
CA LEU A 19 -8.64 -5.26 7.10
C LEU A 19 -7.37 -5.11 6.25
N SER A 20 -7.18 -3.99 5.56
CA SER A 20 -5.96 -3.68 4.81
C SER A 20 -4.83 -3.35 5.76
N LEU A 21 -5.09 -2.52 6.78
CA LEU A 21 -4.14 -2.19 7.84
C LEU A 21 -3.70 -3.46 8.57
N GLN A 22 -4.66 -4.23 9.08
CA GLN A 22 -4.37 -5.47 9.78
C GLN A 22 -3.53 -6.41 8.91
N PHE A 23 -3.91 -6.60 7.65
CA PHE A 23 -3.17 -7.49 6.74
C PHE A 23 -1.73 -7.03 6.52
N PHE A 24 -1.51 -5.75 6.20
CA PHE A 24 -0.18 -5.24 5.91
C PHE A 24 0.76 -5.35 7.12
N TYR A 25 0.31 -4.89 8.28
CA TYR A 25 1.13 -4.90 9.50
C TYR A 25 1.27 -6.28 10.15
N SER A 26 0.41 -7.26 9.81
CA SER A 26 0.57 -8.65 10.30
C SER A 26 1.62 -9.45 9.53
N HIS A 27 2.13 -8.94 8.40
CA HIS A 27 3.06 -9.65 7.54
C HIS A 27 4.43 -8.98 7.51
N LEU A 28 5.35 -9.46 8.36
CA LEU A 28 6.73 -8.97 8.44
C LEU A 28 7.45 -8.98 7.08
N SER A 29 7.14 -9.95 6.21
CA SER A 29 7.69 -10.02 4.86
C SER A 29 7.29 -8.82 3.98
N LEU A 30 6.07 -8.30 4.15
CA LEU A 30 5.61 -7.10 3.43
C LEU A 30 6.30 -5.85 3.96
N LEU A 31 6.42 -5.73 5.29
CA LEU A 31 7.13 -4.62 5.93
C LEU A 31 8.60 -4.57 5.50
N SER A 32 9.28 -5.73 5.51
CA SER A 32 10.67 -5.85 5.11
C SER A 32 10.89 -5.48 3.64
N LEU A 33 10.01 -5.94 2.75
CA LEU A 33 10.10 -5.57 1.32
C LEU A 33 9.72 -4.12 1.07
N SER A 34 8.81 -3.52 1.85
CA SER A 34 8.48 -2.08 1.74
C SER A 34 9.59 -1.16 2.23
N LEU A 35 10.51 -1.67 3.06
CA LEU A 35 11.66 -0.91 3.53
C LEU A 35 12.63 -0.60 2.40
N ILE A 36 12.82 -1.53 1.46
CA ILE A 36 13.72 -1.36 0.31
C ILE A 36 13.35 -0.11 -0.52
N PRO A 37 12.13 0.03 -1.08
CA PRO A 37 11.76 1.22 -1.84
C PRO A 37 11.71 2.47 -0.96
N ALA A 38 11.43 2.34 0.35
CA ALA A 38 11.49 3.47 1.27
C ALA A 38 12.92 4.02 1.38
N LEU A 39 13.90 3.18 1.67
CA LEU A 39 15.30 3.58 1.78
C LEU A 39 15.84 4.19 0.49
N PHE A 40 15.58 3.54 -0.65
CA PHE A 40 16.05 4.06 -1.94
C PHE A 40 15.38 5.38 -2.32
N ARG A 41 14.08 5.56 -2.05
CA ARG A 41 13.42 6.86 -2.31
C ARG A 41 13.89 7.94 -1.35
N THR A 42 14.14 7.61 -0.09
CA THR A 42 14.75 8.54 0.87
C THR A 42 16.13 8.97 0.42
N TYR A 43 16.98 8.02 0.00
CA TYR A 43 18.30 8.33 -0.57
C TYR A 43 18.19 9.23 -1.81
N GLN A 44 17.17 9.01 -2.65
CA GLN A 44 16.93 9.84 -3.83
C GLN A 44 16.45 11.26 -3.53
N MET A 45 15.71 11.47 -2.45
CA MET A 45 15.27 12.80 -2.04
C MET A 45 16.37 13.54 -1.25
N TRP A 46 17.28 12.79 -0.62
CA TRP A 46 18.44 13.36 0.07
C TRP A 46 19.51 13.87 -0.90
N ASN A 47 19.66 13.24 -2.08
CA ASN A 47 20.70 13.58 -3.04
C ASN A 47 20.11 14.12 -4.35
N ASP A 48 20.56 15.31 -4.78
CA ASP A 48 20.03 15.96 -5.99
C ASP A 48 20.39 15.21 -7.30
N GLN A 49 21.49 14.47 -7.33
CA GLN A 49 21.91 13.67 -8.48
C GLN A 49 21.79 12.19 -8.17
N THR A 50 20.71 11.57 -8.66
CA THR A 50 20.49 10.14 -8.43
C THR A 50 20.47 9.34 -9.74
N PRO A 51 21.13 8.18 -9.74
CA PRO A 51 21.22 7.36 -10.93
C PRO A 51 19.92 6.59 -11.19
N ILE A 52 19.58 6.46 -12.48
CA ILE A 52 18.32 5.85 -12.96
C ILE A 52 18.14 4.40 -12.46
N TRP A 53 19.23 3.65 -12.23
CA TRP A 53 19.13 2.27 -11.74
C TRP A 53 18.41 2.15 -10.39
N LEU A 54 18.46 3.18 -9.54
CA LEU A 54 17.74 3.18 -8.26
C LEU A 54 16.22 3.19 -8.47
N GLU A 55 15.75 3.92 -9.48
CA GLU A 55 14.33 3.92 -9.84
C GLU A 55 13.89 2.54 -10.33
N ILE A 56 14.71 1.88 -11.15
CA ILE A 56 14.45 0.51 -11.60
C ILE A 56 14.33 -0.44 -10.40
N ILE A 57 15.23 -0.34 -9.41
CA ILE A 57 15.19 -1.17 -8.20
C ILE A 57 13.91 -0.91 -7.39
N VAL A 58 13.52 0.35 -7.20
CA VAL A 58 12.31 0.74 -6.48
C VAL A 58 11.07 0.15 -7.15
N GLU A 59 10.93 0.33 -8.46
CA GLU A 59 9.76 -0.15 -9.19
C GLU A 59 9.73 -1.68 -9.28
N LEU A 60 10.87 -2.34 -9.50
CA LEU A 60 10.96 -3.79 -9.49
C LEU A 60 10.59 -4.37 -8.12
N THR A 61 11.03 -3.72 -7.04
CA THR A 61 10.66 -4.13 -5.69
C THR A 61 9.16 -3.96 -5.43
N ARG A 62 8.53 -2.91 -5.97
CA ARG A 62 7.07 -2.75 -5.90
C ARG A 62 6.33 -3.85 -6.64
N VAL A 63 6.81 -4.26 -7.82
CA VAL A 63 6.24 -5.41 -8.54
C VAL A 63 6.33 -6.68 -7.68
N VAL A 64 7.51 -6.96 -7.10
CA VAL A 64 7.71 -8.11 -6.20
C VAL A 64 6.80 -8.02 -4.98
N LEU A 65 6.63 -6.82 -4.40
CA LEU A 65 5.76 -6.56 -3.27
C LEU A 65 4.29 -6.86 -3.61
N ILE A 66 3.81 -6.41 -4.78
CA ILE A 66 2.44 -6.70 -5.27
C ILE A 66 2.26 -8.21 -5.47
N LEU A 67 3.23 -8.89 -6.10
CA LEU A 67 3.19 -10.34 -6.28
C LEU A 67 3.13 -11.08 -4.93
N LEU A 68 3.88 -10.61 -3.93
CA LEU A 68 3.84 -11.18 -2.58
C LEU A 68 2.50 -10.92 -1.89
N MET A 69 1.93 -9.72 -2.03
CA MET A 69 0.58 -9.42 -1.52
C MET A 69 -0.46 -10.34 -2.14
N ILE A 70 -0.46 -10.51 -3.46
CA ILE A 70 -1.36 -11.42 -4.17
C ILE A 70 -1.17 -12.86 -3.68
N ARG A 71 0.07 -13.32 -3.53
CA ARG A 71 0.38 -14.65 -2.98
C ARG A 71 -0.24 -14.86 -1.59
N LEU A 72 0.03 -13.94 -0.67
CA LEU A 72 -0.40 -14.02 0.73
C LEU A 72 -1.93 -13.94 0.84
N MET A 73 -2.56 -13.06 0.06
CA MET A 73 -4.02 -12.91 0.05
C MET A 73 -4.73 -14.11 -0.59
N SER A 74 -4.18 -14.65 -1.69
CA SER A 74 -4.72 -15.82 -2.39
C SER A 74 -4.36 -17.14 -1.72
N LYS A 75 -3.46 -17.15 -0.73
CA LYS A 75 -2.86 -18.34 -0.12
C LYS A 75 -2.32 -19.35 -1.14
N SER A 76 -1.79 -18.84 -2.25
CA SER A 76 -1.28 -19.67 -3.35
C SER A 76 0.22 -19.91 -3.28
N SER A 77 0.68 -20.99 -3.91
CA SER A 77 2.11 -21.28 -4.05
C SER A 77 2.74 -20.40 -5.14
N PHE A 78 4.05 -20.13 -5.02
CA PHE A 78 4.79 -19.35 -6.03
C PHE A 78 4.74 -19.97 -7.43
N ARG A 79 4.70 -21.31 -7.52
CA ARG A 79 4.58 -22.00 -8.81
C ARG A 79 3.26 -21.68 -9.53
N ARG A 80 2.18 -21.48 -8.79
CA ARG A 80 0.87 -21.11 -9.37
C ARG A 80 0.85 -19.69 -9.93
N LEU A 81 1.58 -18.75 -9.32
CA LEU A 81 1.71 -17.38 -9.87
C LEU A 81 2.34 -17.35 -11.27
N ARG A 82 3.09 -18.39 -11.66
CA ARG A 82 3.65 -18.51 -13.01
C ARG A 82 2.64 -19.06 -14.03
N GLN A 83 1.55 -19.69 -13.57
CA GLN A 83 0.55 -20.29 -14.44
C GLN A 83 -0.42 -19.22 -14.95
N ARG A 84 -0.65 -19.17 -16.26
CA ARG A 84 -1.61 -18.26 -16.88
C ARG A 84 -3.02 -18.43 -16.30
N SER A 85 -3.42 -19.68 -16.04
CA SER A 85 -4.72 -20.02 -15.44
C SER A 85 -4.96 -19.37 -14.07
N PHE A 86 -3.90 -19.12 -13.29
CA PHE A 86 -4.04 -18.39 -12.02
C PHE A 86 -4.49 -16.95 -12.26
N TRP A 87 -3.88 -16.28 -13.25
CA TRP A 87 -4.20 -14.91 -13.60
C TRP A 87 -5.58 -14.77 -14.23
N ASP A 88 -5.95 -15.69 -15.11
CA ASP A 88 -7.28 -15.72 -15.72
C ASP A 88 -8.38 -15.84 -14.64
N ASN A 89 -8.21 -16.76 -13.69
CA ASN A 89 -9.11 -16.91 -12.53
C ASN A 89 -9.12 -15.65 -11.64
N LEU A 90 -7.97 -15.05 -11.39
CA LEU A 90 -7.88 -13.84 -10.56
C LEU A 90 -8.60 -12.66 -11.23
N VAL A 91 -8.42 -12.48 -12.54
CA VAL A 91 -9.10 -11.45 -13.33
C VAL A 91 -10.60 -11.67 -13.33
N GLU A 92 -11.07 -12.91 -13.48
CA GLU A 92 -12.49 -13.25 -13.43
C GLU A 92 -13.10 -12.89 -12.07
N ILE A 93 -12.46 -13.30 -10.97
CA ILE A 93 -12.88 -12.97 -9.60
C ILE A 93 -12.95 -11.44 -9.42
N CYS A 94 -11.91 -10.73 -9.85
CA CYS A 94 -11.86 -9.27 -9.75
C CYS A 94 -12.97 -8.60 -10.54
N THR A 95 -13.23 -9.07 -11.76
CA THR A 95 -14.27 -8.53 -12.64
C THR A 95 -15.67 -8.73 -12.03
N ILE A 96 -15.95 -9.93 -11.52
CA ILE A 96 -17.23 -10.23 -10.85
C ILE A 96 -17.40 -9.35 -9.61
N GLN A 97 -16.35 -9.19 -8.82
CA GLN A 97 -16.40 -8.40 -7.59
C GLN A 97 -16.60 -6.90 -7.86
N VAL A 98 -15.89 -6.33 -8.85
CA VAL A 98 -16.05 -4.93 -9.24
C VAL A 98 -17.45 -4.68 -9.79
N LYS A 99 -17.95 -5.54 -10.68
CA LYS A 99 -19.33 -5.45 -11.21
C LYS A 99 -20.37 -5.52 -10.09
N ARG A 100 -20.18 -6.40 -9.11
CA ARG A 100 -21.08 -6.54 -7.96
C ARG A 100 -21.08 -5.31 -7.03
N ASN A 101 -19.95 -4.61 -6.94
CA ASN A 101 -19.83 -3.41 -6.11
C ASN A 101 -20.23 -2.13 -6.87
N TRP A 102 -20.44 -2.20 -8.18
CA TRP A 102 -20.78 -1.05 -8.99
C TRP A 102 -22.22 -0.56 -8.77
N PRO A 103 -22.48 0.76 -8.84
CA PRO A 103 -21.54 1.87 -8.71
C PRO A 103 -21.35 2.30 -7.24
N TYR A 104 -22.39 2.19 -6.41
CA TYR A 104 -22.45 2.86 -5.11
C TYR A 104 -21.45 2.32 -4.08
N ARG A 105 -21.24 0.99 -4.00
CA ARG A 105 -20.23 0.43 -3.08
C ARG A 105 -18.82 0.77 -3.54
N PHE A 106 -18.58 0.73 -4.83
CA PHE A 106 -17.29 1.09 -5.43
C PHE A 106 -16.95 2.55 -5.11
N ILE A 107 -17.87 3.49 -5.37
CA ILE A 107 -17.67 4.91 -5.05
C ILE A 107 -17.42 5.11 -3.55
N ALA A 108 -18.20 4.47 -2.67
CA ALA A 108 -17.98 4.58 -1.23
C ALA A 108 -16.60 4.05 -0.80
N GLN A 109 -16.12 2.95 -1.41
CA GLN A 109 -14.78 2.43 -1.17
C GLN A 109 -13.69 3.39 -1.67
N ILE A 110 -13.90 4.08 -2.80
CA ILE A 110 -12.98 5.12 -3.31
C ILE A 110 -12.97 6.34 -2.39
N ILE A 111 -14.13 6.80 -1.91
CA ILE A 111 -14.20 7.93 -0.96
C ILE A 111 -13.43 7.58 0.32
N VAL A 112 -13.66 6.39 0.87
CA VAL A 112 -12.92 5.93 2.07
C VAL A 112 -11.42 5.85 1.80
N PHE A 113 -11.02 5.37 0.62
CA PHE A 113 -9.62 5.32 0.22
C PHE A 113 -8.98 6.71 0.15
N VAL A 114 -9.64 7.66 -0.50
CA VAL A 114 -9.12 9.03 -0.62
C VAL A 114 -9.09 9.74 0.73
N VAL A 115 -10.16 9.63 1.53
CA VAL A 115 -10.26 10.35 2.81
C VAL A 115 -9.36 9.73 3.88
N LEU A 116 -9.42 8.41 4.08
CA LEU A 116 -8.69 7.77 5.18
C LEU A 116 -7.25 7.42 4.79
N LEU A 117 -7.05 6.78 3.64
CA LEU A 117 -5.72 6.28 3.30
C LEU A 117 -4.83 7.41 2.80
N PHE A 118 -5.34 8.23 1.87
CA PHE A 118 -4.60 9.40 1.40
C PHE A 118 -4.70 10.58 2.36
N GLY A 119 -5.90 11.06 2.69
CA GLY A 119 -6.07 12.25 3.53
C GLY A 119 -5.47 12.06 4.92
N LEU A 120 -6.06 11.15 5.71
CA LEU A 120 -5.60 10.90 7.08
C LEU A 120 -4.19 10.29 7.11
N GLY A 121 -3.86 9.35 6.22
CA GLY A 121 -2.52 8.77 6.16
C GLY A 121 -1.40 9.79 5.90
N ASN A 122 -1.58 10.69 4.93
CA ASN A 122 -0.59 11.75 4.67
C ASN A 122 -0.57 12.79 5.80
N PHE A 123 -1.72 13.12 6.38
CA PHE A 123 -1.80 14.03 7.52
C PHE A 123 -1.04 13.48 8.73
N LEU A 124 -1.24 12.21 9.09
CA LEU A 124 -0.53 11.56 10.19
C LEU A 124 0.97 11.49 9.94
N ILE A 125 1.40 11.19 8.70
CA ILE A 125 2.83 11.22 8.35
C ILE A 125 3.40 12.62 8.53
N SER A 126 2.72 13.65 8.01
CA SER A 126 3.16 15.04 8.15
C SER A 126 3.28 15.45 9.62
N LEU A 127 2.30 15.05 10.44
CA LEU A 127 2.34 15.30 11.89
C LEU A 127 3.54 14.60 12.55
N ILE A 128 3.79 13.32 12.22
CA ILE A 128 4.95 12.58 12.73
C ILE A 128 6.25 13.28 12.33
N VAL A 129 6.41 13.62 11.05
CA VAL A 129 7.62 14.30 10.55
C VAL A 129 7.84 15.61 11.29
N ASN A 130 6.83 16.48 11.32
CA ASN A 130 6.95 17.80 11.97
C ASN A 130 7.25 17.72 13.47
N GLN A 131 6.80 16.67 14.17
CA GLN A 131 7.05 16.52 15.60
C GLN A 131 8.39 15.84 15.92
N THR A 132 8.90 15.01 15.01
CA THR A 132 10.07 14.15 15.30
C THR A 132 11.32 14.54 14.53
N LEU A 133 11.22 15.38 13.50
CA LEU A 133 12.36 15.77 12.69
C LEU A 133 13.40 16.58 13.46
N ASP A 134 12.99 17.60 14.21
CA ASP A 134 13.90 18.41 15.04
C ASP A 134 14.73 17.58 16.03
N PRO A 135 14.13 16.72 16.87
CA PRO A 135 14.92 15.88 17.78
C PRO A 135 15.79 14.86 17.02
N LEU A 136 15.32 14.31 15.90
CA LEU A 136 16.11 13.39 15.07
C LEU A 136 17.34 14.08 14.46
N MET A 137 17.19 15.29 13.94
CA MET A 137 18.30 16.08 13.40
C MET A 137 19.31 16.43 14.49
N GLY A 138 18.83 16.80 15.69
CA GLY A 138 19.68 17.04 16.87
C GLY A 138 20.48 15.80 17.30
N MET A 139 19.92 14.60 17.16
CA MET A 139 20.62 13.34 17.47
C MET A 139 21.66 12.95 16.42
N ILE A 140 21.42 13.27 15.15
CA ILE A 140 22.28 12.89 14.02
C ILE A 140 23.33 13.97 13.71
N GLY A 141 23.20 15.17 14.30
CA GLY A 141 24.14 16.28 14.12
C GLY A 141 24.00 17.01 12.79
N LEU A 142 22.82 16.95 12.17
CA LEU A 142 22.53 17.60 10.88
C LEU A 142 22.33 19.11 11.05
N GLN A 143 22.78 19.90 10.06
CA GLN A 143 22.71 21.36 10.13
C GLN A 143 21.35 21.89 9.62
N ALA A 144 20.96 23.11 10.05
CA ALA A 144 19.68 23.72 9.68
C ALA A 144 19.49 23.93 8.16
N TYR A 145 20.58 24.03 7.39
CA TYR A 145 20.53 24.12 5.92
C TYR A 145 20.03 22.83 5.25
N GLU A 146 20.18 21.69 5.91
CA GLU A 146 19.76 20.37 5.40
C GLU A 146 18.31 20.03 5.77
N TYR A 147 17.61 20.93 6.48
CA TYR A 147 16.27 20.67 7.02
C TYR A 147 15.24 20.32 5.94
N SER A 148 15.23 21.03 4.80
CA SER A 148 14.27 20.75 3.71
C SER A 148 14.51 19.37 3.10
N HIS A 149 15.76 19.01 2.84
CA HIS A 149 16.13 17.70 2.29
C HIS A 149 15.85 16.58 3.29
N ALA A 150 16.12 16.80 4.59
CA ALA A 150 15.81 15.86 5.65
C ALA A 150 14.30 15.64 5.82
N HIS A 151 13.53 16.73 5.80
CA HIS A 151 12.07 16.68 5.85
C HIS A 151 11.51 15.84 4.70
N ASP A 152 11.91 16.14 3.46
CA ASP A 152 11.40 15.44 2.28
C ASP A 152 11.84 13.98 2.27
N ALA A 153 13.12 13.71 2.56
CA ALA A 153 13.64 12.35 2.65
C ALA A 153 12.86 11.50 3.68
N TYR A 154 12.55 12.07 4.85
CA TYR A 154 11.81 11.38 5.90
C TYR A 154 10.32 11.21 5.57
N LEU A 155 9.70 12.23 4.99
CA LEU A 155 8.32 12.15 4.52
C LEU A 155 8.16 11.07 3.43
N PHE A 156 9.09 11.00 2.47
CA PHE A 156 9.09 9.96 1.44
C PHE A 156 9.41 8.58 2.00
N PHE A 157 10.25 8.47 3.04
CA PHE A 157 10.48 7.22 3.75
C PHE A 157 9.16 6.63 4.27
N LEU A 158 8.43 7.41 5.06
CA LEU A 158 7.20 6.97 5.71
C LEU A 158 6.09 6.66 4.69
N LYS A 159 5.98 7.45 3.62
CA LYS A 159 5.01 7.21 2.54
C LYS A 159 5.27 5.88 1.81
N ASN A 160 6.53 5.61 1.45
CA ASN A 160 6.91 4.40 0.73
C ASN A 160 6.89 3.16 1.64
N MET A 161 7.07 3.33 2.94
CA MET A 161 6.95 2.25 3.92
C MET A 161 5.48 1.91 4.23
N SER A 162 4.59 2.91 4.27
CA SER A 162 3.23 2.73 4.80
C SER A 162 2.13 2.97 3.77
N VAL A 163 1.96 4.21 3.30
CA VAL A 163 0.79 4.64 2.52
C VAL A 163 0.73 3.91 1.18
N ILE A 164 1.84 3.81 0.45
CA ILE A 164 1.87 3.20 -0.89
C ILE A 164 1.60 1.68 -0.83
N PRO A 165 2.31 0.89 -0.01
CA PRO A 165 2.00 -0.53 0.15
C PRO A 165 0.57 -0.79 0.65
N LEU A 166 0.10 0.03 1.59
CA LEU A 166 -1.26 -0.10 2.12
C LEU A 166 -2.31 0.20 1.05
N ALA A 167 -2.05 1.16 0.16
CA ALA A 167 -2.92 1.46 -0.97
C ALA A 167 -3.05 0.24 -1.90
N MET A 168 -1.93 -0.44 -2.19
CA MET A 168 -1.93 -1.66 -3.00
C MET A 168 -2.76 -2.77 -2.34
N VAL A 169 -2.59 -3.01 -1.03
CA VAL A 169 -3.40 -3.98 -0.28
C VAL A 169 -4.89 -3.62 -0.33
N TYR A 170 -5.22 -2.34 -0.14
CA TYR A 170 -6.60 -1.87 -0.17
C TYR A 170 -7.24 -2.12 -1.53
N ILE A 171 -6.56 -1.77 -2.62
CA ILE A 171 -7.03 -2.00 -3.99
C ILE A 171 -7.22 -3.50 -4.24
N LEU A 172 -6.27 -4.35 -3.85
CA LEU A 172 -6.40 -5.80 -4.02
C LEU A 172 -7.61 -6.36 -3.25
N LYS A 173 -7.86 -5.88 -2.02
CA LYS A 173 -9.04 -6.29 -1.22
C LYS A 173 -10.34 -5.76 -1.81
N MET A 174 -10.32 -4.53 -2.31
CA MET A 174 -11.45 -3.90 -2.98
C MET A 174 -11.85 -4.67 -4.25
N CYS A 175 -10.86 -5.11 -5.03
CA CYS A 175 -11.02 -6.00 -6.19
C CYS A 175 -11.42 -7.43 -5.79
N GLY A 176 -11.34 -7.81 -4.51
CA GLY A 176 -11.82 -9.11 -4.03
C GLY A 176 -10.80 -10.23 -4.12
N VAL A 177 -9.51 -9.92 -4.18
CA VAL A 177 -8.46 -10.93 -4.03
C VAL A 177 -8.63 -11.59 -2.66
N LYS A 178 -8.85 -12.90 -2.68
CA LYS A 178 -9.19 -13.73 -1.52
C LYS A 178 -8.58 -15.12 -1.69
N PRO A 179 -8.52 -15.95 -0.64
CA PRO A 179 -8.01 -17.30 -0.75
C PRO A 179 -8.72 -18.05 -1.88
N ILE A 180 -7.95 -18.47 -2.89
CA ILE A 180 -8.49 -19.26 -3.98
C ILE A 180 -8.56 -20.67 -3.42
N ARG A 181 -9.78 -21.23 -3.28
CA ARG A 181 -9.94 -22.63 -2.90
C ARG A 181 -9.16 -23.46 -3.90
N SER A 182 -8.08 -24.07 -3.44
CA SER A 182 -7.39 -25.11 -4.18
C SER A 182 -8.39 -26.22 -4.45
N GLY A 183 -8.82 -26.36 -5.70
CA GLY A 183 -9.20 -27.67 -6.21
C GLY A 183 -8.05 -28.66 -5.94
N PRO A 184 -8.37 -29.96 -5.75
CA PRO A 184 -7.41 -30.95 -5.27
C PRO A 184 -6.13 -30.87 -6.09
N ALA A 185 -5.00 -30.86 -5.39
CA ALA A 185 -3.71 -31.07 -6.01
C ALA A 185 -3.76 -32.45 -6.68
N ILE A 186 -3.73 -32.47 -8.00
CA ILE A 186 -3.34 -33.65 -8.77
C ILE A 186 -1.83 -33.75 -8.65
#